data_AF-A0AAT9GNM5-F1
#
_entry.id   AF-A0AAT9GNM5-F1
#
_cell.length_a   1.000
_cell.length_b   1.000
_cell.length_c   1.000
_cell.angle_alpha   90.00
_cell.angle_beta   90.00
_cell.angle_gamma   90.00
#
_symmetry.space_group_name_H-M   'P 1'
#
loop_
_entity.id
_entity.type
_entity.pdbx_description
1 polymer ?
#
loop_
_entity_poly.entity_id
_entity_poly.type
_entity_poly.pdbx_seq_one_letter_code
_entity_poly.pdbx_strand_id
1 'polypeptide(L)'
;MPPGFFSIFDKIQYCYTSECIEKVVNEYLYSLIKERENSTEMRLFDDEDSITEKEFFNYYKFSETLVEKAIENDIDLSVVINDLEGKLGKTHPIVVLLKQFLIEE
;
A
#
# COMPACT_ATOMS: atom_id res chain seq x y z
N MET A 1 15.54 -23.33 -0.55
CA MET A 1 15.32 -21.91 -0.88
C MET A 1 14.98 -21.19 0.42
N PRO A 2 15.62 -20.06 0.75
CA PRO A 2 15.13 -19.25 1.86
C PRO A 2 13.74 -18.71 1.49
N PRO A 3 12.80 -18.58 2.44
CA PRO A 3 11.51 -17.97 2.15
C PRO A 3 11.74 -16.53 1.72
N GLY A 4 11.30 -16.18 0.51
CA GLY A 4 11.23 -14.78 0.09
C GLY A 4 10.44 -14.01 1.13
N PHE A 5 10.99 -12.92 1.64
CA PHE A 5 10.27 -12.06 2.57
C PHE A 5 9.06 -11.50 1.82
N PHE A 6 7.86 -11.99 2.16
CA PHE A 6 6.61 -11.45 1.61
C PHE A 6 6.56 -9.96 1.92
N SER A 7 6.34 -9.15 0.88
CA SER A 7 6.07 -7.74 1.02
C SER A 7 4.77 -7.54 1.81
N ILE A 8 4.66 -6.44 2.56
CA ILE A 8 3.41 -6.07 3.26
C ILE A 8 2.24 -6.04 2.25
N PHE A 9 2.52 -5.63 1.01
CA PHE A 9 1.53 -5.51 -0.05
C PHE A 9 1.07 -6.85 -0.62
N ASP A 10 1.90 -7.90 -0.56
CA ASP A 10 1.50 -9.24 -0.98
C ASP A 10 0.37 -9.80 -0.10
N LYS A 11 0.22 -9.28 1.13
CA LYS A 11 -0.86 -9.69 2.04
C LYS A 11 -2.24 -9.20 1.57
N ILE A 12 -2.30 -8.13 0.78
CA ILE A 12 -3.55 -7.49 0.36
C ILE A 12 -4.40 -8.45 -0.49
N GLN A 13 -3.79 -9.22 -1.38
CA GLN A 13 -4.50 -10.20 -2.23
C GLN A 13 -5.19 -11.31 -1.42
N TYR A 14 -4.62 -11.64 -0.25
CA TYR A 14 -5.10 -12.69 0.64
C TYR A 14 -6.13 -12.19 1.66
N CYS A 15 -6.46 -10.91 1.68
CA CYS A 15 -7.53 -10.40 2.52
C CYS A 15 -8.91 -10.79 1.97
N TYR A 16 -9.81 -11.14 2.90
CA TYR A 16 -11.22 -11.46 2.64
C TYR A 16 -12.18 -10.60 3.47
N THR A 17 -11.66 -9.77 4.37
CA THR A 17 -12.42 -8.92 5.29
C THR A 17 -11.81 -7.53 5.35
N SER A 18 -12.64 -6.51 5.62
CA SER A 18 -12.17 -5.13 5.80
C SER A 18 -11.18 -5.01 6.96
N GLU A 19 -11.38 -5.77 8.05
CA GLU A 19 -10.45 -5.80 9.20
C GLU A 19 -9.06 -6.30 8.80
N CYS A 20 -8.96 -7.24 7.85
CA CYS A 20 -7.66 -7.68 7.34
C CYS A 20 -6.95 -6.53 6.62
N ILE A 21 -7.65 -5.80 5.76
CA ILE A 21 -7.10 -4.67 5.02
C ILE A 21 -6.65 -3.57 5.98
N GLU A 22 -7.45 -3.25 7.00
CA GLU A 22 -7.11 -2.27 8.02
C GLU A 22 -5.83 -2.64 8.78
N LYS A 23 -5.64 -3.92 9.11
CA LYS A 23 -4.38 -4.40 9.73
C LYS A 23 -3.17 -4.18 8.81
N VAL A 24 -3.31 -4.43 7.51
CA VAL A 24 -2.23 -4.21 6.54
C VAL A 24 -1.92 -2.72 6.40
N VAL A 25 -2.93 -1.84 6.38
CA VAL A 25 -2.76 -0.38 6.38
C VAL A 25 -2.00 0.07 7.64
N ASN A 26 -2.42 -0.39 8.81
CA ASN A 26 -1.77 -0.04 10.08
C ASN A 26 -0.32 -0.54 10.14
N GLU A 27 -0.05 -1.76 9.64
CA GLU A 27 1.31 -2.31 9.53
C GLU A 27 2.18 -1.46 8.61
N TYR A 28 1.65 -1.06 7.45
CA TYR A 28 2.32 -0.18 6.51
C TYR A 28 2.62 1.19 7.12
N LEU A 29 1.63 1.86 7.72
CA LEU A 29 1.84 3.17 8.36
C LEU A 29 2.85 3.09 9.51
N TYR A 30 2.79 2.02 10.31
CA TYR A 30 3.78 1.79 11.36
C TYR A 30 5.20 1.58 10.78
N SER A 31 5.32 0.81 9.70
CA SER A 31 6.57 0.66 8.95
C SER A 31 7.07 2.00 8.41
N LEU A 32 6.21 2.82 7.81
CA LEU A 32 6.57 4.14 7.27
C LEU A 32 7.10 5.08 8.37
N ILE A 33 6.44 5.10 9.53
CA ILE A 33 6.86 5.90 10.69
C ILE A 33 8.20 5.39 11.25
N LYS A 34 8.41 4.07 11.25
CA LYS A 34 9.61 3.44 11.83
C LYS A 34 10.81 3.41 10.88
N GLU A 35 10.60 3.25 9.58
CA GLU A 35 11.63 3.26 8.53
C GLU A 35 12.27 4.64 8.34
N ARG A 36 11.63 5.72 8.82
CA ARG A 36 12.28 7.03 8.99
C ARG A 36 13.58 6.96 9.83
N GLU A 37 13.79 5.89 10.61
CA GLU A 37 15.02 5.68 11.40
C GLU A 37 16.03 4.69 10.80
N ASN A 38 15.68 3.86 9.80
CA ASN A 38 16.62 2.92 9.17
C ASN A 38 16.14 2.51 7.76
N SER A 39 16.88 2.93 6.73
CA SER A 39 16.60 2.60 5.33
C SER A 39 17.22 1.27 4.91
N THR A 40 16.44 0.35 4.38
CA THR A 40 16.96 -0.72 3.50
C THR A 40 15.94 -1.02 2.41
N GLU A 41 16.24 -0.55 1.20
CA GLU A 41 15.51 -0.91 -0.03
C GLU A 41 15.80 -2.36 -0.43
N MET A 42 14.79 -3.09 -0.92
CA MET A 42 14.91 -3.89 -2.15
C MET A 42 13.53 -4.35 -2.65
N ARG A 43 13.25 -4.08 -3.92
CA ARG A 43 12.11 -4.61 -4.70
C ARG A 43 12.56 -5.79 -5.55
N LEU A 44 11.66 -6.75 -5.76
CA LEU A 44 11.56 -7.60 -6.96
C LEU A 44 10.07 -7.92 -7.14
N PHE A 45 9.44 -7.35 -8.16
CA PHE A 45 8.15 -7.79 -8.65
C PHE A 45 8.39 -8.43 -10.02
N ASP A 46 7.98 -9.69 -10.17
CA ASP A 46 7.82 -10.31 -11.48
C ASP A 46 6.53 -9.76 -12.10
N ASP A 47 6.65 -9.28 -13.33
CA ASP A 47 5.55 -8.79 -14.17
C ASP A 47 4.70 -9.97 -14.71
N GLU A 48 3.42 -9.67 -15.00
CA GLU A 48 2.44 -10.46 -15.80
C GLU A 48 1.45 -11.40 -15.09
N ASP A 49 0.89 -11.04 -13.93
CA ASP A 49 -0.40 -11.58 -13.51
C ASP A 49 -1.52 -10.54 -13.71
N SER A 50 -2.55 -10.92 -14.47
CA SER A 50 -3.74 -10.10 -14.67
C SER A 50 -4.46 -9.90 -13.33
N ILE A 51 -4.57 -8.65 -12.88
CA ILE A 51 -5.23 -8.29 -11.61
C ILE A 51 -6.67 -8.79 -11.61
N THR A 52 -7.03 -9.57 -10.59
CA THR A 52 -8.41 -10.06 -10.45
C THR A 52 -9.35 -8.97 -9.91
N GLU A 53 -10.66 -9.08 -10.15
CA GLU A 53 -11.65 -8.13 -9.62
C GLU A 53 -11.58 -8.02 -8.08
N LYS A 54 -11.39 -9.15 -7.39
CA LYS A 54 -11.21 -9.20 -5.94
C LYS A 54 -9.98 -8.44 -5.50
N GLU A 55 -8.87 -8.62 -6.20
CA GLU A 55 -7.62 -7.98 -5.89
C GLU A 55 -7.71 -6.46 -6.11
N PHE A 56 -8.33 -6.03 -7.22
CA PHE A 56 -8.62 -4.62 -7.45
C PHE A 56 -9.52 -4.01 -6.36
N PHE A 57 -10.57 -4.72 -5.93
CA PHE A 57 -11.41 -4.30 -4.82
C PHE A 57 -10.62 -4.14 -3.52
N ASN A 58 -9.70 -5.07 -3.23
CA ASN A 58 -8.84 -4.98 -2.07
C ASN A 58 -7.87 -3.79 -2.17
N TYR A 59 -7.33 -3.48 -3.35
CA TYR A 59 -6.51 -2.27 -3.56
C TYR A 59 -7.31 -0.98 -3.39
N TYR A 60 -8.55 -0.94 -3.87
CA TYR A 60 -9.47 0.17 -3.62
C TYR A 60 -9.68 0.37 -2.11
N LYS A 61 -10.07 -0.70 -1.41
CA LYS A 61 -10.35 -0.60 0.03
C LYS A 61 -9.11 -0.26 0.85
N PHE A 62 -7.94 -0.79 0.46
CA PHE A 62 -6.67 -0.41 1.06
C PHE A 62 -6.40 1.09 0.90
N SER A 63 -6.58 1.62 -0.31
CA SER A 63 -6.32 3.03 -0.62
C SER A 63 -7.27 3.96 0.14
N GLU A 64 -8.56 3.63 0.20
CA GLU A 64 -9.58 4.37 0.95
C GLU A 64 -9.24 4.41 2.45
N THR A 65 -9.00 3.24 3.07
CA THR A 65 -8.64 3.15 4.50
C THR A 65 -7.31 3.83 4.81
N LEU A 66 -6.35 3.80 3.88
CA LEU A 66 -5.08 4.50 4.04
C LEU A 66 -5.27 6.02 4.07
N VAL A 67 -6.13 6.57 3.22
CA VAL A 67 -6.47 8.01 3.25
C VAL A 67 -7.15 8.39 4.54
N GLU A 68 -8.18 7.65 4.96
CA GLU A 68 -8.87 7.88 6.24
C GLU A 68 -7.87 7.90 7.41
N LYS A 69 -7.01 6.88 7.49
CA LYS A 69 -6.01 6.78 8.56
C LYS A 69 -4.94 7.86 8.49
N ALA A 70 -4.51 8.26 7.29
CA ALA A 70 -3.54 9.34 7.13
C ALA A 70 -4.12 10.66 7.66
N ILE A 71 -5.38 10.97 7.33
CA ILE A 71 -6.09 12.16 7.83
C ILE A 71 -6.26 12.09 9.36
N GLU A 72 -6.72 10.95 9.90
CA GLU A 72 -6.90 10.75 11.34
C GLU A 72 -5.60 10.97 12.15
N ASN A 73 -4.45 10.68 11.55
CA ASN A 73 -3.14 10.73 12.19
C ASN A 73 -2.27 11.92 11.74
N ASP A 74 -2.84 12.88 10.99
CA ASP A 74 -2.13 14.06 10.46
C ASP A 74 -0.85 13.69 9.66
N ILE A 75 -0.93 12.61 8.88
CA ILE A 75 0.13 12.13 8.01
C ILE A 75 0.01 12.78 6.64
N ASP A 76 1.08 13.41 6.17
CA ASP A 76 1.14 13.99 4.82
C ASP A 76 1.03 12.89 3.74
N LEU A 77 -0.10 12.88 3.03
CA LEU A 77 -0.39 11.95 1.94
C LEU A 77 0.63 12.03 0.81
N SER A 78 1.28 13.18 0.60
CA SER A 78 2.33 13.33 -0.41
C SER A 78 3.54 12.44 -0.08
N VAL A 79 3.89 12.33 1.21
CA VAL A 79 4.98 11.46 1.67
C VAL A 79 4.60 9.99 1.48
N VAL A 80 3.36 9.63 1.82
CA VAL A 80 2.82 8.28 1.65
C VAL A 80 2.84 7.86 0.18
N ILE A 81 2.38 8.73 -0.73
CA ILE A 81 2.37 8.44 -2.17
C ILE A 81 3.79 8.29 -2.71
N ASN A 82 4.73 9.14 -2.31
CA ASN A 82 6.12 9.03 -2.74
C ASN A 82 6.77 7.72 -2.27
N ASP A 83 6.51 7.27 -1.04
CA ASP A 83 6.98 5.98 -0.55
C ASP A 83 6.38 4.81 -1.33
N LEU A 84 5.06 4.82 -1.57
CA LEU A 84 4.39 3.80 -2.36
C LEU A 84 4.82 3.81 -3.83
N GLU A 85 5.12 4.97 -4.42
CA GLU A 85 5.76 5.04 -5.74
C GLU A 85 7.14 4.39 -5.74
N GLY A 86 7.89 4.53 -4.64
CA GLY A 86 9.19 3.91 -4.40
C GLY A 86 9.14 2.42 -4.07
N LYS A 87 8.00 1.90 -3.57
CA LYS A 87 7.80 0.48 -3.19
C LYS A 87 6.95 -0.35 -4.16
N LEU A 88 5.91 0.21 -4.78
CA LEU A 88 4.99 -0.46 -5.71
C LEU A 88 5.09 -0.03 -7.17
N GLY A 89 5.37 1.24 -7.41
CA GLY A 89 5.61 1.79 -8.74
C GLY A 89 4.48 2.71 -9.18
N LYS A 90 4.76 3.60 -10.13
CA LYS A 90 3.86 4.72 -10.48
C LYS A 90 2.52 4.29 -11.07
N THR A 91 2.46 3.09 -11.63
CA THR A 91 1.29 2.52 -12.31
C THR A 91 0.54 1.50 -11.46
N HIS A 92 1.02 1.21 -10.25
CA HIS A 92 0.34 0.28 -9.36
C HIS A 92 -1.06 0.82 -8.99
N PRO A 93 -2.12 -0.01 -8.96
CA PRO A 93 -3.49 0.47 -8.70
C PRO A 93 -3.61 1.32 -7.45
N ILE A 94 -3.00 0.90 -6.33
CA ILE A 94 -2.97 1.69 -5.08
C ILE A 94 -2.44 3.12 -5.33
N VAL A 95 -1.33 3.27 -6.04
CA VAL A 95 -0.71 4.58 -6.29
C VAL A 95 -1.61 5.44 -7.18
N VAL A 96 -2.20 4.83 -8.22
CA VAL A 96 -3.12 5.52 -9.13
C VAL A 96 -4.36 5.99 -8.39
N LEU A 97 -4.97 5.13 -7.56
CA LEU A 97 -6.15 5.44 -6.76
C LEU A 97 -5.89 6.57 -5.76
N LEU A 98 -4.77 6.51 -5.02
CA LEU A 98 -4.41 7.56 -4.07
C LEU A 98 -4.24 8.93 -4.75
N LYS A 99 -3.64 8.96 -5.95
CA LYS A 99 -3.53 10.20 -6.72
C LYS A 99 -4.89 10.71 -7.19
N GLN A 100 -5.80 9.82 -7.59
CA GLN A 100 -7.15 10.21 -7.98
C GLN A 100 -7.90 10.84 -6.80
N PHE A 101 -7.78 10.28 -5.60
CA PHE A 101 -8.39 10.87 -4.39
C PHE A 101 -7.90 12.28 -4.08
N LEU A 102 -6.63 12.60 -4.37
CA LEU A 102 -6.08 13.94 -4.19
C LEU A 102 -6.43 14.94 -5.31
N ILE A 103 -6.90 14.46 -6.47
CA ILE A 103 -7.30 15.32 -7.60
C ILE A 103 -8.76 15.76 -7.48
N GLU A 104 -9.57 15.04 -6.69
CA GLU A 104 -10.99 15.36 -6.47
C GLU A 104 -11.26 16.37 -5.33
N GLU A 105 -10.22 16.95 -4.70
CA GLU A 105 -10.29 18.15 -3.83
C GLU A 105 -9.93 19.44 -4.58
#